data_AF-A0A355UZ07-F1
#
_entry.id   AF-A0A355UZ07-F1
#
_cell.length_a   1.000
_cell.length_b   1.000
_cell.length_c   1.000
_cell.angle_alpha   90.00
_cell.angle_beta   90.00
_cell.angle_gamma   90.00
#
_symmetry.space_group_name_H-M   'P 1'
#
loop_
_entity.id
_entity.type
_entity.pdbx_description
1 polymer ?
#
loop_
_entity_poly.entity_id
_entity_poly.type
_entity_poly.pdbx_seq_one_letter_code
_entity_poly.pdbx_strand_id
1 'polypeptide(L)'
;DRINLKERRVMSRKSDLKKQIAAGEKEIEELEKKRMRSQSALMEAHVNDVAPSSADVEYFKIYTNLIKLERENLHKLNEELKKL
;
A
#
# COMPACT_ATOMS: atom_id res chain seq x y z
N ASP A 1 34.39 10.03 18.49
CA ASP A 1 34.58 8.61 18.13
C ASP A 1 33.70 8.25 16.92
N ARG A 2 34.27 7.65 15.85
CA ARG A 2 33.56 7.42 14.57
C ARG A 2 32.58 6.24 14.63
N ILE A 3 32.81 5.29 15.53
CA ILE A 3 31.98 4.09 15.72
C ILE A 3 30.58 4.49 16.22
N ASN A 4 30.51 5.36 17.24
CA ASN A 4 29.26 5.85 17.82
C ASN A 4 28.39 6.63 16.80
N LEU A 5 29.01 7.36 15.86
CA LEU A 5 28.27 8.10 14.82
C LEU A 5 27.59 7.16 13.80
N LYS A 6 28.25 6.05 13.44
CA LYS A 6 27.70 5.07 12.50
C LYS A 6 26.49 4.35 13.09
N GLU A 7 26.58 3.95 14.35
CA GLU A 7 25.48 3.31 15.10
C GLU A 7 24.26 4.23 15.21
N ARG A 8 24.47 5.51 15.55
CA ARG A 8 23.37 6.50 15.60
C ARG A 8 22.66 6.65 14.25
N ARG A 9 23.40 6.65 13.14
CA ARG A 9 22.81 6.72 11.79
C ARG A 9 21.98 5.48 11.45
N VAL A 10 22.48 4.29 11.79
CA VAL A 10 21.74 3.03 11.59
C VAL A 10 20.43 3.03 12.38
N MET A 11 20.49 3.44 13.66
CA MET A 11 19.29 3.53 14.50
C MET A 11 18.28 4.57 13.98
N SER A 12 18.74 5.72 13.49
CA SER A 12 17.86 6.72 12.86
C SER A 12 17.17 6.15 11.62
N ARG A 13 17.95 5.56 10.70
CA ARG A 13 17.40 4.99 9.46
C ARG A 13 16.40 3.87 9.74
N LYS A 14 16.68 3.01 10.73
CA LYS A 14 15.78 1.96 11.20
C LYS A 14 14.44 2.52 11.69
N SER A 15 14.47 3.62 12.44
CA SER A 15 13.24 4.30 12.90
C SER A 15 12.43 4.86 11.73
N ASP A 16 13.11 5.49 10.77
CA ASP A 16 12.45 6.09 9.60
C ASP A 16 11.80 5.04 8.71
N LEU A 17 12.46 3.91 8.48
CA LEU A 17 11.90 2.79 7.71
C LEU A 17 10.65 2.22 8.40
N LYS A 18 10.67 2.03 9.72
CA LYS A 18 9.49 1.55 10.46
C LYS A 18 8.30 2.51 10.35
N LYS A 19 8.55 3.82 10.38
CA LYS A 19 7.50 4.83 10.19
C LYS A 19 6.90 4.77 8.78
N GLN A 20 7.76 4.64 7.77
CA GLN A 20 7.31 4.52 6.38
C GLN A 20 6.52 3.24 6.13
N ILE A 21 6.95 2.11 6.71
CA ILE A 21 6.21 0.85 6.65
C ILE A 21 4.84 1.00 7.28
N ALA A 22 4.75 1.53 8.50
CA ALA A 22 3.46 1.73 9.17
C ALA A 22 2.53 2.69 8.39
N ALA A 23 3.09 3.71 7.75
CA ALA A 23 2.33 4.61 6.90
C ALA A 23 1.80 3.90 5.63
N GLY A 24 2.63 3.11 4.96
CA GLY A 24 2.22 2.34 3.78
C GLY A 24 1.20 1.25 4.08
N GLU A 25 1.30 0.59 5.24
CA GLU A 25 0.28 -0.36 5.71
C GLU A 25 -1.08 0.31 5.89
N LYS A 26 -1.09 1.50 6.51
CA LYS A 26 -2.31 2.30 6.66
C LYS A 26 -2.87 2.76 5.32
N GLU A 27 -2.02 3.22 4.40
CA GLU A 27 -2.45 3.63 3.05
C GLU A 27 -3.09 2.46 2.29
N ILE A 28 -2.51 1.25 2.36
CA ILE A 28 -3.13 0.05 1.78
C ILE A 28 -4.51 -0.21 2.37
N GLU A 29 -4.66 -0.12 3.70
CA GLU A 29 -5.96 -0.32 4.35
C GLU A 29 -7.01 0.70 3.84
N GLU A 30 -6.63 1.97 3.71
CA GLU A 30 -7.50 3.01 3.18
C GLU A 30 -7.86 2.79 1.71
N LEU A 31 -6.89 2.39 0.87
CA LEU A 31 -7.12 2.07 -0.53
C LEU A 31 -8.01 0.83 -0.69
N GLU A 32 -7.87 -0.18 0.16
CA GLU A 32 -8.72 -1.37 0.14
C GLU A 32 -10.16 -1.04 0.52
N LYS A 33 -10.37 -0.17 1.51
CA LYS A 33 -11.71 0.37 1.83
C LYS A 33 -12.32 1.10 0.65
N LYS A 34 -11.54 1.94 -0.05
CA LYS A 34 -12.02 2.66 -1.25
C LYS A 34 -12.34 1.71 -2.41
N ARG A 35 -11.48 0.72 -2.67
CA ARG A 35 -11.68 -0.30 -3.71
C ARG A 35 -12.93 -1.14 -3.44
N MET A 36 -13.22 -1.45 -2.18
CA MET A 36 -14.36 -2.28 -1.79
C MET A 36 -15.69 -1.76 -2.34
N ARG A 37 -15.90 -0.43 -2.38
CA ARG A 37 -17.09 0.16 -2.98
C ARG A 37 -17.24 -0.23 -4.45
N SER A 38 -16.20 0.04 -5.25
CA SER A 38 -16.20 -0.31 -6.68
C SER A 38 -16.29 -1.83 -6.89
N GLN A 39 -15.66 -2.63 -6.03
CA GLN A 39 -15.73 -4.09 -6.11
C GLN A 39 -17.14 -4.61 -5.88
N SER A 40 -17.86 -4.07 -4.89
CA SER A 40 -19.25 -4.43 -4.63
C SER A 40 -20.17 -4.06 -5.80
N ALA A 41 -19.99 -2.86 -6.39
CA ALA A 41 -20.77 -2.45 -7.55
C ALA A 41 -20.51 -3.35 -8.78
N LEU A 42 -19.25 -3.74 -9.01
CA LEU A 42 -18.90 -4.69 -10.07
C LEU A 42 -19.53 -6.08 -9.83
N MET A 43 -19.53 -6.56 -8.58
CA MET A 43 -20.14 -7.85 -8.22
C MET A 43 -21.66 -7.81 -8.36
N GLU A 44 -22.31 -6.72 -7.93
CA GLU A 44 -23.75 -6.52 -8.09
C GLU A 44 -24.15 -6.54 -9.57
N ALA A 45 -23.41 -5.82 -10.40
CA ALA A 45 -23.64 -5.81 -11.85
C ALA A 45 -23.51 -7.22 -12.46
N HIS A 46 -22.48 -7.97 -12.03
CA HIS A 46 -22.27 -9.35 -12.46
C HIS A 46 -23.42 -10.29 -12.05
N VAL A 47 -23.88 -10.20 -10.80
CA VAL A 47 -24.97 -11.05 -10.28
C VAL A 47 -26.30 -10.77 -11.00
N ASN A 48 -26.54 -9.52 -11.40
CA ASN A 48 -27.77 -9.11 -12.07
C ASN A 48 -27.71 -9.20 -13.61
N ASP A 49 -26.60 -9.71 -14.17
CA ASP A 49 -26.35 -9.76 -15.61
C ASP A 49 -26.52 -8.39 -16.31
N VAL A 50 -26.03 -7.34 -15.66
CA VAL A 50 -26.02 -5.97 -16.20
C VAL A 50 -24.59 -5.48 -16.38
N ALA A 51 -24.42 -4.58 -17.35
CA ALA A 51 -23.12 -3.93 -17.54
C ALA A 51 -22.80 -3.02 -16.33
N PRO A 52 -21.60 -3.12 -15.75
CA PRO A 52 -21.19 -2.22 -14.67
C PRO A 52 -21.00 -0.79 -15.19
N SER A 53 -21.10 0.18 -14.28
CA SER A 53 -20.80 1.58 -14.62
C SER A 53 -19.32 1.75 -15.01
N SER A 54 -19.04 2.64 -15.96
CA SER A 54 -17.66 2.95 -16.37
C SER A 54 -16.84 3.52 -15.21
N ALA A 55 -17.47 4.32 -14.35
CA ALA A 55 -16.85 4.89 -13.17
C ALA A 55 -16.41 3.83 -12.16
N ASP A 56 -17.26 2.84 -11.86
CA ASP A 56 -16.90 1.76 -10.92
C ASP A 56 -15.77 0.88 -11.47
N VAL A 57 -15.77 0.62 -12.78
CA VAL A 57 -14.66 -0.08 -13.45
C VAL A 57 -13.36 0.70 -13.32
N GLU A 58 -13.39 2.01 -13.54
CA GLU A 58 -12.20 2.87 -13.45
C GLU A 58 -11.70 2.97 -12.01
N TYR A 59 -12.58 3.21 -11.03
CA TYR A 59 -12.21 3.24 -9.62
C TYR A 59 -11.59 1.92 -9.17
N PHE A 60 -12.17 0.79 -9.55
CA PHE A 60 -11.62 -0.52 -9.20
C PHE A 60 -10.19 -0.69 -9.75
N LYS A 61 -9.97 -0.30 -11.02
CA LYS A 61 -8.64 -0.37 -11.65
C LYS A 61 -7.64 0.55 -10.95
N ILE A 62 -8.01 1.79 -10.70
CA ILE A 62 -7.14 2.79 -10.03
C ILE A 62 -6.72 2.29 -8.65
N TYR A 63 -7.69 1.96 -7.79
CA TYR A 63 -7.35 1.53 -6.43
C TYR A 63 -6.58 0.21 -6.41
N THR A 64 -6.88 -0.72 -7.33
CA THR A 64 -6.10 -1.96 -7.48
C THR A 64 -4.65 -1.66 -7.83
N ASN A 65 -4.39 -0.72 -8.74
CA ASN A 65 -3.03 -0.36 -9.14
C ASN A 65 -2.27 0.36 -8.02
N LEU A 66 -2.93 1.27 -7.30
CA LEU A 66 -2.34 1.95 -6.15
C LEU A 66 -1.96 0.95 -5.04
N ILE A 67 -2.83 -0.01 -4.73
CA ILE A 67 -2.54 -1.07 -3.74
C ILE A 67 -1.33 -1.91 -4.17
N LYS A 68 -1.23 -2.26 -5.46
CA LYS A 68 -0.09 -3.02 -5.98
C LYS A 68 1.22 -2.23 -5.83
N LEU A 69 1.19 -0.95 -6.19
CA LEU A 69 2.34 -0.05 -6.06
C LEU A 69 2.79 0.05 -4.59
N GLU A 70 1.85 0.26 -3.67
CA GLU A 70 2.19 0.40 -2.25
C GLU A 70 2.69 -0.92 -1.63
N ARG A 71 2.13 -2.07 -2.06
CA ARG A 71 2.65 -3.39 -1.65
C ARG A 71 4.09 -3.62 -2.12
N GLU A 72 4.41 -3.20 -3.34
CA GLU A 72 5.78 -3.28 -3.84
C GLU A 72 6.72 -2.35 -3.06
N ASN A 73 6.25 -1.14 -2.71
CA ASN A 73 6.98 -0.21 -1.86
C ASN A 73 7.25 -0.80 -0.46
N LEU A 74 6.22 -1.35 0.19
CA LEU A 74 6.37 -2.03 1.49
C LEU A 74 7.35 -3.20 1.42
N HIS A 75 7.33 -3.99 0.34
CA HIS A 75 8.28 -5.06 0.15
C HIS A 75 9.72 -4.52 0.15
N LYS A 76 9.99 -3.46 -0.63
CA LYS A 76 11.31 -2.82 -0.68
C LYS A 76 11.75 -2.26 0.67
N LEU A 77 10.87 -1.56 1.39
CA LEU A 77 11.17 -1.00 2.70
C LEU A 77 11.48 -2.08 3.75
N ASN A 78 10.73 -3.19 3.73
CA ASN A 78 10.98 -4.32 4.61
C ASN A 78 12.30 -5.03 4.28
N GLU A 79 12.63 -5.20 3.01
CA GLU A 79 13.93 -5.75 2.59
C GLU A 79 15.09 -4.83 2.97
N GLU A 80 14.91 -3.51 2.91
CA GLU A 80 15.92 -2.56 3.41
C GLU A 80 16.08 -2.68 4.93
N LEU A 81 14.97 -2.73 5.67
CA LEU A 81 14.97 -2.84 7.12
C LEU A 81 15.66 -4.12 7.61
N LYS A 82 15.50 -5.24 6.91
CA LYS A 82 16.16 -6.52 7.22
C LYS A 82 17.68 -6.47 7.03
N LYS A 83 18.19 -5.56 6.18
CA LYS A 83 19.62 -5.41 5.89
C LYS A 83 20.34 -4.46 6.87
N LEU A 84 19.60 -3.83 7.79
CA LEU A 84 20.12 -2.94 8.83
C LEU A 84 20.29 -3.65 10.18
#